data_AF-A0A8T5TRW6-F1
#
_entry.id   AF-A0A8T5TRW6-F1
#
_cell.length_a   1.000
_cell.length_b   1.000
_cell.length_c   1.000
_cell.angle_alpha   90.00
_cell.angle_beta   90.00
_cell.angle_gamma   90.00
#
_symmetry.space_group_name_H-M   'P 1'
#
loop_
_entity.id
_entity.type
_entity.pdbx_description
1 polymer ?
#
loop_
_entity_poly.entity_id
_entity_poly.type
_entity_poly.pdbx_seq_one_letter_code
_entity_poly.pdbx_strand_id
1 'polypeptide(L)'
;MKEISLISTPAESSSHKAIKLFLYKYIYENDKSVVTRSLEKYLGNRFADVYLQLKTGQEIAIEVQNSKISPKELLDRTKDYNKQGVYVLWILYGEGKCVASPKYPLDAKLVKISLAENTLHRIYGGRVYYVNLDIRNNKATLQTPFALHFSKPMKKKLRGVFKT
;
A
#
# COMPACT_ATOMS: atom_id res chain seq x y z
N MET A 1 -13.00 5.27 -16.05
CA MET A 1 -12.38 4.31 -15.10
C MET A 1 -13.25 3.06 -15.06
N LYS A 2 -12.69 1.85 -15.12
CA LYS A 2 -13.48 0.60 -15.27
C LYS A 2 -14.10 0.17 -13.94
N GLU A 3 -15.42 0.05 -13.86
CA GLU A 3 -16.12 -0.38 -12.63
C GLU A 3 -15.89 -1.88 -12.34
N ILE A 4 -15.83 -2.25 -11.06
CA ILE A 4 -15.70 -3.66 -10.62
C ILE A 4 -16.81 -3.97 -9.61
N SER A 5 -17.50 -5.11 -9.82
CA SER A 5 -18.49 -5.65 -8.87
C SER A 5 -17.80 -6.16 -7.60
N LEU A 6 -18.31 -5.74 -6.44
CA LEU A 6 -17.77 -6.06 -5.13
C LEU A 6 -18.40 -7.35 -4.57
N ILE A 7 -17.85 -8.50 -4.92
CA ILE A 7 -18.21 -9.78 -4.29
C ILE A 7 -17.07 -10.20 -3.36
N SER A 8 -17.32 -10.28 -2.06
CA SER A 8 -16.34 -10.76 -1.07
C SER A 8 -16.39 -12.28 -0.92
N THR A 9 -15.24 -12.89 -0.65
CA THR A 9 -15.16 -14.29 -0.19
C THR A 9 -14.59 -14.31 1.24
N PRO A 10 -14.70 -15.43 1.99
CA PRO A 10 -14.07 -15.55 3.30
C PRO A 10 -12.54 -15.37 3.25
N ALA A 11 -11.91 -15.69 2.12
CA ALA A 11 -10.46 -15.61 1.92
C ALA A 11 -9.98 -14.20 1.52
N GLU A 12 -10.81 -13.40 0.84
CA GLU A 12 -10.43 -12.10 0.31
C GLU A 12 -11.57 -11.08 0.39
N SER A 13 -11.29 -9.93 1.02
CA SER A 13 -12.26 -8.82 1.04
C SER A 13 -12.47 -8.24 -0.36
N SER A 14 -13.69 -7.81 -0.66
CA SER A 14 -14.03 -7.17 -1.94
C SER A 14 -13.16 -5.94 -2.23
N SER A 15 -12.81 -5.14 -1.21
CA SER A 15 -11.91 -3.99 -1.34
C SER A 15 -10.49 -4.40 -1.77
N HIS A 16 -9.91 -5.43 -1.14
CA HIS A 16 -8.60 -5.95 -1.51
C HIS A 16 -8.56 -6.43 -2.96
N LYS A 17 -9.56 -7.25 -3.34
CA LYS A 17 -9.72 -7.75 -4.70
C LYS A 17 -9.84 -6.62 -5.72
N ALA A 18 -10.67 -5.62 -5.43
CA ALA A 18 -10.88 -4.47 -6.29
C ALA A 18 -9.57 -3.69 -6.49
N ILE A 19 -8.89 -3.31 -5.41
CA ILE A 19 -7.63 -2.56 -5.47
C ILE A 19 -6.58 -3.32 -6.29
N LYS A 20 -6.38 -4.61 -6.00
CA LYS A 20 -5.45 -5.48 -6.73
C LYS A 20 -5.73 -5.49 -8.23
N LEU A 21 -6.98 -5.71 -8.61
CA LEU A 21 -7.41 -5.70 -10.02
C LEU A 21 -7.22 -4.33 -10.67
N PHE A 22 -7.49 -3.25 -9.94
CA PHE A 22 -7.31 -1.90 -10.44
C PHE A 22 -5.85 -1.57 -10.71
N LEU A 23 -4.95 -1.87 -9.77
CA LEU A 23 -3.51 -1.66 -9.93
C LEU A 23 -2.97 -2.46 -11.11
N TYR A 24 -3.35 -3.73 -11.21
CA TYR A 24 -2.98 -4.60 -12.33
C TYR A 24 -3.35 -3.97 -13.67
N LYS A 25 -4.61 -3.52 -13.82
CA LYS A 25 -5.10 -2.89 -15.07
C LYS A 25 -4.45 -1.54 -15.32
N TYR A 26 -4.51 -0.65 -14.35
CA TYR A 26 -4.09 0.74 -14.49
C TYR A 26 -2.61 0.86 -14.83
N ILE A 27 -1.73 0.17 -14.11
CA ILE A 27 -0.28 0.27 -14.34
C ILE A 27 0.05 -0.20 -15.76
N TYR A 28 -0.51 -1.32 -16.20
CA TYR A 28 -0.26 -1.81 -17.55
C TYR A 28 -0.78 -0.90 -18.66
N GLU A 29 -1.97 -0.33 -18.46
CA GLU A 29 -2.58 0.57 -19.45
C GLU A 29 -1.84 1.91 -19.55
N ASN A 30 -1.11 2.33 -18.51
CA ASN A 30 -0.50 3.66 -18.42
C ASN A 30 1.04 3.65 -18.41
N ASP A 31 1.69 2.51 -18.14
CA ASP A 31 3.15 2.42 -18.06
C ASP A 31 3.71 1.44 -19.12
N LYS A 32 4.29 2.03 -20.17
CA LYS A 32 4.93 1.30 -21.27
C LYS A 32 6.23 0.59 -20.88
N SER A 33 6.74 0.80 -19.66
CA SER A 33 7.91 0.09 -19.15
C SER A 33 7.59 -1.34 -18.71
N VAL A 34 6.34 -1.67 -18.44
CA VAL A 34 5.91 -3.03 -18.06
C VAL A 34 5.84 -3.93 -19.29
N VAL A 35 6.56 -5.05 -19.27
CA VAL A 35 6.53 -6.07 -20.34
C VAL A 35 5.66 -7.26 -19.98
N THR A 36 5.70 -7.69 -18.72
CA THR A 36 4.95 -8.84 -18.23
C THR A 36 4.21 -8.44 -16.97
N ARG A 37 3.01 -8.99 -16.78
CA ARG A 37 2.24 -8.85 -15.54
C ARG A 37 1.44 -10.10 -15.23
N SER A 38 1.20 -10.34 -13.95
CA SER A 38 0.26 -11.37 -13.51
C SER A 38 -0.37 -11.01 -12.17
N LEU A 39 -1.54 -11.57 -11.92
CA LEU A 39 -2.17 -11.55 -10.61
C LEU A 39 -1.77 -12.82 -9.86
N GLU A 40 -1.59 -12.71 -8.54
CA GLU A 40 -1.37 -13.87 -7.67
C GLU A 40 -0.21 -14.75 -8.14
N LYS A 41 0.93 -14.12 -8.48
CA LYS A 41 2.10 -14.82 -8.99
C LYS A 41 2.82 -15.53 -7.84
N TYR A 42 2.95 -16.85 -7.96
CA TYR A 42 3.81 -17.62 -7.07
C TYR A 42 5.29 -17.30 -7.30
N LEU A 43 5.96 -16.90 -6.22
CA LEU A 43 7.38 -16.55 -6.15
C LEU A 43 8.01 -17.31 -4.98
N GLY A 44 8.02 -18.64 -5.10
CA GLY A 44 8.68 -19.57 -4.16
C GLY A 44 7.98 -19.74 -2.81
N ASN A 45 7.94 -18.71 -1.97
CA ASN A 45 7.32 -18.81 -0.64
C ASN A 45 6.00 -18.04 -0.54
N ARG A 46 5.74 -17.15 -1.50
CA ARG A 46 4.65 -16.17 -1.43
C ARG A 46 3.95 -16.04 -2.77
N PHE A 47 2.70 -15.60 -2.71
CA PHE A 47 1.93 -15.18 -3.87
C PHE A 47 1.88 -13.65 -3.86
N ALA A 48 2.49 -13.02 -4.86
CA ALA A 48 2.38 -11.57 -5.02
C ALA A 48 1.00 -11.21 -5.57
N ASP A 49 0.32 -10.25 -4.95
CA ASP A 49 -1.00 -9.79 -5.40
C ASP A 49 -0.97 -9.33 -6.86
N VAL A 50 -0.02 -8.47 -7.18
CA VAL A 50 0.28 -8.08 -8.55
C VAL A 50 1.78 -8.21 -8.78
N TYR A 51 2.16 -8.97 -9.79
CA TYR A 51 3.53 -9.07 -10.24
C TYR A 51 3.70 -8.31 -11.55
N LEU A 52 4.81 -7.58 -11.66
CA LEU A 52 5.23 -6.85 -12.86
C LEU A 52 6.69 -7.18 -13.18
N GLN A 53 6.99 -7.26 -14.47
CA GLN A 53 8.36 -7.25 -14.97
C GLN A 53 8.54 -6.04 -15.88
N LEU A 54 9.60 -5.29 -15.66
CA LEU A 54 9.95 -4.11 -16.46
C LEU A 54 10.84 -4.48 -17.65
N LYS A 55 10.91 -3.60 -18.64
CA LYS A 55 11.83 -3.69 -19.80
C LYS A 55 13.30 -3.80 -19.38
N THR A 56 13.65 -3.29 -18.21
CA THR A 56 14.99 -3.38 -17.61
C THR A 56 15.31 -4.77 -17.07
N GLY A 57 14.33 -5.69 -17.05
CA GLY A 57 14.43 -7.01 -16.42
C GLY A 57 14.09 -7.00 -14.92
N GLN A 58 13.87 -5.82 -14.31
CA GLN A 58 13.51 -5.71 -12.91
C GLN A 58 12.11 -6.29 -12.65
N GLU A 59 12.00 -7.08 -11.59
CA GLU A 59 10.76 -7.70 -11.14
C GLU A 59 10.23 -6.97 -9.91
N ILE A 60 8.91 -6.72 -9.90
CA ILE A 60 8.22 -5.98 -8.84
C ILE A 60 7.01 -6.80 -8.39
N ALA A 61 6.94 -7.08 -7.09
CA ALA A 61 5.75 -7.55 -6.41
C ALA A 61 5.05 -6.35 -5.75
N ILE A 62 3.83 -6.05 -6.18
CA ILE A 62 2.96 -5.10 -5.49
C ILE A 62 2.08 -5.88 -4.52
N GLU A 63 2.06 -5.43 -3.27
CA GLU A 63 1.35 -6.05 -2.16
C GLU A 63 0.28 -5.11 -1.65
N VAL A 64 -0.99 -5.54 -1.70
CA VAL A 64 -2.12 -4.75 -1.25
C VAL A 64 -2.47 -5.17 0.17
N GLN A 65 -2.46 -4.24 1.11
CA GLN A 65 -2.83 -4.58 2.48
C GLN A 65 -4.13 -3.90 2.89
N ASN A 66 -5.17 -4.70 3.16
CA ASN A 66 -6.42 -4.24 3.79
C ASN A 66 -6.46 -4.57 5.29
N SER A 67 -6.16 -5.82 5.65
CA SER A 67 -6.26 -6.29 7.04
C SER A 67 -5.06 -5.86 7.90
N LYS A 68 -5.16 -5.98 9.22
CA LYS A 68 -4.00 -5.76 10.10
C LYS A 68 -2.85 -6.70 9.69
N ILE A 69 -1.64 -6.16 9.62
CA ILE A 69 -0.39 -6.90 9.42
C ILE A 69 0.60 -6.52 10.51
N SER A 70 1.33 -7.51 11.02
CA SER A 70 2.38 -7.24 12.02
C SER A 70 3.64 -6.69 11.34
N PRO A 71 4.45 -5.87 12.03
CA PRO A 71 5.75 -5.46 11.51
C PRO A 71 6.66 -6.63 11.14
N LYS A 72 6.59 -7.72 11.91
CA LYS A 72 7.35 -8.95 11.64
C LYS A 72 6.94 -9.56 10.30
N GLU A 73 5.64 -9.81 10.10
CA GLU A 73 5.14 -10.40 8.85
C GLU A 73 5.43 -9.52 7.63
N LEU A 74 5.30 -8.19 7.77
CA LEU A 74 5.62 -7.25 6.71
C LEU A 74 7.11 -7.33 6.32
N LEU A 75 8.00 -7.35 7.30
CA LEU A 75 9.44 -7.47 7.08
C LEU A 75 9.82 -8.84 6.50
N ASP A 76 9.22 -9.91 7.00
CA ASP A 76 9.49 -11.28 6.54
C ASP A 76 9.04 -11.45 5.08
N ARG A 77 7.84 -11.00 4.72
CA ARG A 77 7.37 -10.97 3.32
C ARG A 77 8.27 -10.13 2.43
N THR A 78 8.68 -8.95 2.89
CA THR A 78 9.60 -8.08 2.13
C THR A 78 10.95 -8.77 1.89
N LYS A 79 11.49 -9.45 2.90
CA LYS A 79 12.75 -10.20 2.78
C LYS A 79 12.61 -11.39 1.84
N ASP A 80 11.48 -12.11 1.87
CA ASP A 80 11.24 -13.26 1.00
C ASP A 80 11.30 -12.89 -0.49
N TYR A 81 10.72 -11.74 -0.87
CA TYR A 81 10.82 -11.21 -2.23
C TYR A 81 12.23 -10.71 -2.56
N ASN A 82 12.83 -9.91 -1.66
CA ASN A 82 14.16 -9.35 -1.91
C ASN A 82 15.23 -10.44 -2.08
N LYS A 83 15.13 -11.57 -1.38
CA LYS A 83 16.03 -12.74 -1.56
C LYS A 83 15.97 -13.32 -2.97
N GLN A 84 14.86 -13.13 -3.67
CA GLN A 84 14.65 -13.58 -5.04
C GLN A 84 14.98 -12.48 -6.07
N GLY A 85 15.51 -11.34 -5.64
CA GLY A 85 15.75 -10.19 -6.52
C GLY A 85 14.49 -9.42 -6.93
N VAL A 86 13.35 -9.73 -6.30
CA VAL A 86 12.06 -9.08 -6.58
C VAL A 86 11.88 -7.89 -5.64
N TYR A 87 11.69 -6.70 -6.21
CA TYR A 87 11.39 -5.49 -5.43
C TYR A 87 9.95 -5.52 -4.94
N VAL A 88 9.69 -4.99 -3.74
CA VAL A 88 8.33 -4.98 -3.17
C VAL A 88 7.79 -3.56 -3.07
N LEU A 89 6.57 -3.37 -3.59
CA LEU A 89 5.77 -2.16 -3.41
C LEU A 89 4.51 -2.49 -2.59
N TRP A 90 4.59 -2.24 -1.30
CA TRP A 90 3.44 -2.21 -0.41
C TRP A 90 2.52 -1.01 -0.67
N ILE A 91 1.22 -1.29 -0.85
CA ILE A 91 0.15 -0.31 -0.96
C ILE A 91 -0.89 -0.61 0.11
N LEU A 92 -1.15 0.37 0.98
CA LEU A 92 -2.14 0.24 2.04
C LEU A 92 -3.51 0.72 1.57
N TYR A 93 -4.57 -0.01 1.90
CA TYR A 93 -5.92 0.54 1.78
C TYR A 93 -6.11 1.60 2.87
N GLY A 94 -6.21 2.88 2.47
CA GLY A 94 -6.21 4.01 3.40
C GLY A 94 -7.41 4.05 4.33
N GLU A 95 -8.50 3.38 3.98
CA GLU A 95 -9.71 3.20 4.80
C GLU A 95 -9.83 1.77 5.36
N GLY A 96 -8.77 0.96 5.20
CA GLY A 96 -8.71 -0.42 5.64
C GLY A 96 -8.38 -0.60 7.13
N LYS A 97 -8.32 -1.86 7.56
CA LYS A 97 -7.97 -2.23 8.95
C LYS A 97 -6.46 -2.20 9.23
N CYS A 98 -5.63 -2.02 8.19
CA CYS A 98 -4.17 -1.99 8.26
C CYS A 98 -3.61 -0.66 8.79
N VAL A 99 -4.40 0.40 8.74
CA VAL A 99 -4.04 1.76 9.22
C VAL A 99 -4.62 2.04 10.60
N ALA A 100 -4.01 2.96 11.35
CA ALA A 100 -4.51 3.34 12.69
C ALA A 100 -5.65 4.38 12.65
N SER A 101 -5.82 5.04 11.51
CA SER A 101 -6.89 6.01 11.20
C SER A 101 -7.01 6.13 9.69
N PRO A 102 -8.19 6.45 9.13
CA PRO A 102 -8.35 6.68 7.70
C PRO A 102 -7.32 7.66 7.14
N LYS A 103 -6.85 7.40 5.92
CA LYS A 103 -5.85 8.20 5.22
C LYS A 103 -6.43 8.79 3.95
N TYR A 104 -6.05 10.03 3.69
CA TYR A 104 -6.49 10.81 2.54
C TYR A 104 -5.32 11.68 2.05
N PRO A 105 -5.32 12.12 0.78
CA PRO A 105 -4.25 12.93 0.19
C PRO A 105 -4.32 14.39 0.67
N LEU A 106 -4.19 14.60 1.99
CA LEU A 106 -4.35 15.90 2.62
C LEU A 106 -3.42 16.04 3.83
N ASP A 107 -2.83 17.23 3.94
CA ASP A 107 -1.93 17.58 5.03
C ASP A 107 -2.72 17.77 6.32
N ALA A 108 -2.57 16.80 7.23
CA ALA A 108 -3.25 16.81 8.51
C ALA A 108 -2.24 16.70 9.67
N LYS A 109 -2.53 17.42 10.75
CA LYS A 109 -1.77 17.30 12.00
C LYS A 109 -2.31 16.14 12.83
N LEU A 110 -1.43 15.51 13.61
CA LEU A 110 -1.79 14.46 14.58
C LEU A 110 -2.47 13.22 13.98
N VAL A 111 -2.16 12.91 12.71
CA VAL A 111 -2.60 11.67 12.06
C VAL A 111 -2.05 10.47 12.83
N LYS A 112 -2.92 9.52 13.18
CA LYS A 112 -2.50 8.28 13.87
C LYS A 112 -1.86 7.33 12.87
N ILE A 113 -0.70 6.79 13.23
CA ILE A 113 0.12 5.92 12.39
C ILE A 113 0.17 4.53 13.06
N SER A 114 -0.15 3.49 12.31
CA SER A 114 -0.05 2.09 12.76
C SER A 114 1.41 1.63 12.81
N LEU A 115 1.66 0.50 13.46
CA LEU A 115 3.00 -0.09 13.45
C LEU A 115 3.44 -0.51 12.05
N ALA A 116 2.51 -0.97 11.19
CA ALA A 116 2.79 -1.31 9.80
C ALA A 116 3.17 -0.04 9.00
N GLU A 117 2.40 1.04 9.15
CA GLU A 117 2.69 2.33 8.51
C GLU A 117 4.05 2.88 8.93
N ASN A 118 4.36 2.86 10.23
CA ASN A 118 5.67 3.28 10.75
C ASN A 118 6.82 2.39 10.24
N THR A 119 6.56 1.08 10.02
CA THR A 119 7.56 0.16 9.45
C THR A 119 7.83 0.49 7.99
N LEU A 120 6.79 0.68 7.18
CA LEU A 120 6.93 1.07 5.77
C LEU A 120 7.60 2.43 5.62
N HIS A 121 7.26 3.39 6.47
CA HIS A 121 7.90 4.70 6.49
C HIS A 121 9.42 4.60 6.68
N ARG A 122 9.88 3.65 7.51
CA ARG A 122 11.32 3.38 7.71
C ARG A 122 11.95 2.71 6.50
N ILE A 123 11.27 1.72 5.91
CA ILE A 123 11.77 0.97 4.74
C ILE A 123 11.91 1.89 3.52
N TYR A 124 10.95 2.78 3.29
CA TYR A 124 10.90 3.66 2.13
C TYR A 124 11.48 5.06 2.37
N GLY A 125 12.25 5.26 3.45
CA GLY A 125 12.92 6.52 3.70
C GLY A 125 11.99 7.74 3.82
N GLY A 126 10.79 7.54 4.37
CA GLY A 126 9.88 8.64 4.69
C GLY A 126 8.52 8.61 3.99
N ARG A 127 8.31 7.73 3.00
CA ARG A 127 7.04 7.67 2.23
C ARG A 127 6.26 6.42 2.56
N VAL A 128 4.94 6.53 2.59
CA VAL A 128 4.02 5.37 2.62
C VAL A 128 2.94 5.59 1.57
N TYR A 129 2.65 4.56 0.79
CA TYR A 129 1.72 4.62 -0.33
C TYR A 129 0.37 4.04 0.05
N TYR A 130 -0.67 4.78 -0.32
CA TYR A 130 -2.06 4.49 0.01
C TYR A 130 -2.91 4.53 -1.25
N VAL A 131 -4.04 3.84 -1.17
CA VAL A 131 -5.12 3.96 -2.14
C VAL A 131 -6.45 3.83 -1.43
N ASN A 132 -7.47 4.51 -1.95
CA ASN A 132 -8.84 4.43 -1.46
C ASN A 132 -9.78 4.01 -2.60
N LEU A 133 -10.98 3.58 -2.24
CA LEU A 133 -12.02 3.23 -3.20
C LEU A 133 -13.16 4.24 -3.07
N ASP A 134 -13.73 4.68 -4.20
CA ASP A 134 -15.05 5.31 -4.21
C ASP A 134 -16.08 4.24 -4.57
N ILE A 135 -16.98 3.95 -3.62
CA ILE A 135 -18.00 2.91 -3.75
C ILE A 135 -19.36 3.58 -3.92
N ARG A 136 -19.98 3.40 -5.08
CA ARG A 136 -21.33 3.89 -5.40
C ARG A 136 -22.14 2.78 -6.02
N ASN A 137 -23.37 2.57 -5.57
CA ASN A 137 -24.30 1.57 -6.15
C ASN A 137 -23.66 0.17 -6.33
N ASN A 138 -22.96 -0.35 -5.31
CA ASN A 138 -22.22 -1.62 -5.33
C ASN A 138 -21.09 -1.73 -6.39
N LYS A 139 -20.68 -0.60 -6.97
CA LYS A 139 -19.56 -0.50 -7.89
C LYS A 139 -18.42 0.24 -7.21
N ALA A 140 -17.22 -0.32 -7.26
CA ALA A 140 -16.01 0.36 -6.80
C ALA A 140 -15.28 1.02 -7.97
N THR A 141 -14.70 2.18 -7.70
CA THR A 141 -13.69 2.83 -8.52
C THR A 141 -12.46 3.13 -7.68
N LEU A 142 -11.27 3.09 -8.28
CA LEU A 142 -10.02 3.39 -7.59
C LEU A 142 -9.81 4.90 -7.51
N GLN A 143 -9.62 5.45 -6.33
CA GLN A 143 -9.10 6.81 -6.22
C GLN A 143 -7.62 6.83 -6.63
N THR A 144 -7.13 7.97 -7.10
CA THR A 144 -5.70 8.11 -7.45
C THR A 144 -4.83 7.72 -6.25
N PRO A 145 -3.90 6.75 -6.40
CA PRO A 145 -2.97 6.40 -5.33
C PRO A 145 -2.19 7.63 -4.86
N PHE A 146 -1.93 7.72 -3.56
CA PHE A 146 -1.27 8.87 -2.96
C PHE A 146 -0.21 8.43 -1.96
N ALA A 147 0.80 9.26 -1.77
CA ALA A 147 1.87 9.03 -0.80
C ALA A 147 1.73 10.03 0.35
N LEU A 148 1.91 9.55 1.58
CA LEU A 148 2.05 10.43 2.74
C LEU A 148 3.45 10.33 3.31
N HIS A 149 3.94 11.48 3.78
CA HIS A 149 5.19 11.56 4.54
C HIS A 149 4.85 11.87 6.00
N PHE A 150 5.42 11.08 6.93
CA PHE A 150 5.18 11.29 8.36
C PHE A 150 6.34 12.04 8.99
N SER A 151 6.16 13.33 9.21
CA SER A 151 7.06 14.07 10.09
C SER A 151 6.73 13.72 11.54
N LYS A 152 7.76 13.69 12.41
CA LYS A 152 7.50 13.66 13.85
C LYS A 152 6.61 14.87 14.17
N PRO A 153 5.52 14.72 14.94
CA PRO A 153 4.74 15.87 15.35
C PRO A 153 5.68 16.88 15.98
N MET A 154 5.62 18.14 15.52
CA MET A 154 6.39 19.23 16.11
C MET A 154 6.04 19.25 17.60
N LYS A 155 6.91 18.72 18.44
CA LYS A 155 6.79 18.89 19.87
C LYS A 155 6.92 20.40 20.11
N LYS A 156 5.81 21.12 20.30
CA LYS A 156 5.83 22.31 21.14
C LYS A 156 6.15 21.81 22.55
N LYS A 157 7.44 21.62 22.85
CA LYS A 157 7.87 21.89 24.20
C LYS A 157 7.83 23.42 24.28
N LEU A 158 6.82 23.96 24.95
CA LEU A 158 7.08 25.14 25.79
C LEU A 158 8.15 24.66 26.79
N ARG A 159 9.42 24.74 26.39
CA ARG A 159 10.46 24.85 27.40
C ARG A 159 10.19 26.23 27.98
N GLY A 160 9.75 26.28 29.23
CA GLY A 160 9.85 27.50 30.02
C GLY A 160 11.33 27.84 30.06
N VAL A 161 11.75 28.65 29.10
CA VAL A 161 13.09 29.23 29.04
C VAL A 161 13.00 30.39 30.02
N PHE A 162 13.54 30.13 31.21
CA PHE A 162 13.70 31.03 32.37
C PHE A 162 12.42 31.55 33.03
N LYS A 163 12.13 31.00 34.22
CA LYS A 163 11.60 31.80 35.33
C LYS A 163 12.76 31.99 36.31
N THR A 164 13.17 33.26 36.44
CA THR A 164 13.91 33.93 37.53
C THR A 164 14.86 33.10 38.36
#